data_AF-A0AAD5L4P6-F1
#
_entry.id   AF-A0AAD5L4P6-F1
#
_cell.length_a   1.000
_cell.length_b   1.000
_cell.length_c   1.000
_cell.angle_alpha   90.00
_cell.angle_beta   90.00
_cell.angle_gamma   90.00
#
_symmetry.space_group_name_H-M   'P 1'
#
loop_
_entity.id
_entity.type
_entity.pdbx_description
1 polymer ?
#
loop_
_entity_poly.entity_id
_entity_poly.type
_entity_poly.pdbx_seq_one_letter_code
_entity_poly.pdbx_strand_id
1 'polypeptide(L)'
;MGASDRITLIPTCGFFITMNPGYAGRTELPENLKVLFRSCAMIRPDLKPICENMLMSEGFQTARTLAIKFVTLYQLSSELLSKQFHYDWGLRAVKSVLRVAGMLKRAEPDVEEDKVLMRALRDFNTPKIPHNDTPIFLRLIADLFIGVEVAPKVNVTLREKSAGAH
;
A
#
# COMPACT_ATOMS: atom_id res chain seq x y z
N MET A 1 -35.62 20.23 -15.14
CA MET A 1 -35.69 20.96 -13.87
C MET A 1 -35.22 22.36 -14.13
N GLY A 2 -36.15 23.31 -14.14
CA GLY A 2 -35.85 24.72 -14.37
C GLY A 2 -35.45 25.37 -13.04
N ALA A 3 -34.78 26.52 -13.09
CA ALA A 3 -34.36 27.28 -11.91
C ALA A 3 -35.52 27.79 -11.02
N SER A 4 -36.78 27.40 -11.31
CA SER A 4 -38.00 27.87 -10.66
C SER A 4 -38.75 26.76 -9.90
N ASP A 5 -38.21 25.55 -9.85
CA ASP A 5 -38.84 24.43 -9.16
C ASP A 5 -38.75 24.64 -7.63
N ARG A 6 -39.90 24.66 -6.94
CA ARG A 6 -39.94 24.76 -5.46
C ARG A 6 -39.58 23.41 -4.85
N ILE A 7 -38.46 23.36 -4.13
CA ILE A 7 -37.93 22.14 -3.50
C ILE A 7 -37.94 22.30 -1.98
N THR A 8 -38.41 21.28 -1.26
CA THR A 8 -38.33 21.23 0.20
C THR A 8 -36.88 21.00 0.65
N LEU A 9 -36.39 21.79 1.59
CA LEU A 9 -35.04 21.64 2.13
C LEU A 9 -34.92 20.40 3.02
N ILE A 10 -33.83 19.66 2.88
CA ILE A 10 -33.52 18.47 3.68
C ILE A 10 -32.31 18.78 4.58
N PRO A 11 -32.47 18.89 5.91
CA PRO A 11 -31.39 19.25 6.83
C PRO A 11 -30.20 18.27 6.86
N THR A 12 -30.40 17.03 6.41
CA THR A 12 -29.34 16.00 6.32
C THR A 12 -28.51 16.08 5.05
N CYS A 13 -28.81 17.02 4.15
CA CYS A 13 -27.99 17.28 2.96
C CYS A 13 -26.71 18.03 3.36
N GLY A 14 -25.55 17.51 2.95
CA GLY A 14 -24.25 18.12 3.22
C GLY A 14 -23.35 18.09 1.98
N PHE A 15 -22.49 19.09 1.85
CA PHE A 15 -21.54 19.23 0.75
C PHE A 15 -20.11 19.16 1.27
N PHE A 16 -19.28 18.35 0.62
CA PHE A 16 -17.86 18.21 0.93
C PHE A 16 -17.06 18.30 -0.36
N ILE A 17 -15.98 19.08 -0.35
CA ILE A 17 -15.10 19.27 -1.50
C ILE A 17 -13.71 18.81 -1.10
N THR A 18 -13.13 17.92 -1.90
CA THR A 18 -11.72 17.55 -1.78
C THR A 18 -10.92 18.29 -2.85
N MET A 19 -9.91 19.03 -2.42
CA MET A 19 -8.96 19.71 -3.31
C MET A 19 -7.59 19.06 -3.16
N ASN A 20 -6.90 18.80 -4.28
CA ASN A 20 -5.49 18.42 -4.28
C ASN A 20 -4.71 19.59 -4.91
N PRO A 21 -4.15 20.51 -4.10
CA PRO A 21 -3.48 21.71 -4.60
C PRO A 21 -2.35 21.34 -5.57
N GLY A 22 -2.26 22.05 -6.69
CA GLY A 22 -1.22 21.82 -7.70
C GLY A 22 -1.37 20.53 -8.52
N TYR A 23 -2.50 19.82 -8.45
CA TYR A 23 -2.76 18.67 -9.31
C TYR A 23 -3.01 19.13 -10.75
N ALA A 24 -2.07 18.80 -11.65
CA ALA A 24 -2.12 19.22 -13.04
C ALA A 24 -3.42 18.82 -13.74
N GLY A 25 -3.94 19.72 -14.59
CA GLY A 25 -5.17 19.48 -15.36
C GLY A 25 -6.47 19.70 -14.58
N ARG A 26 -6.42 20.28 -13.37
CA ARG A 26 -7.61 20.70 -12.61
C ARG A 26 -7.53 22.18 -12.25
N THR A 27 -8.66 22.87 -12.39
CA THR A 27 -8.80 24.25 -11.93
C THR A 27 -9.05 24.27 -10.43
N GLU A 28 -8.40 25.17 -9.71
CA GLU A 28 -8.69 25.38 -8.30
C GLU A 28 -10.10 25.95 -8.10
N LEU A 29 -10.66 25.71 -6.91
CA LEU A 29 -11.93 26.29 -6.52
C LEU A 29 -11.78 27.83 -6.41
N PRO A 30 -12.71 28.62 -6.96
CA PRO A 30 -12.74 30.07 -6.77
C PRO A 30 -12.74 30.48 -5.29
N GLU A 31 -12.06 31.57 -4.95
CA GLU A 31 -11.92 32.03 -3.55
C GLU A 31 -13.27 32.31 -2.87
N ASN A 32 -14.24 32.87 -3.60
CA ASN A 32 -15.59 33.11 -3.08
C ASN A 32 -16.31 31.82 -2.68
N LEU A 33 -16.00 30.70 -3.31
CA LEU A 33 -16.52 29.39 -2.92
C LEU A 33 -15.69 28.77 -1.79
N LYS A 34 -14.35 28.90 -1.81
CA LYS A 34 -13.48 28.39 -0.74
C LYS A 34 -13.87 28.94 0.63
N VAL A 35 -14.23 30.23 0.72
CA VAL A 35 -14.66 30.90 1.96
C VAL A 35 -15.92 30.27 2.59
N LEU A 36 -16.76 29.58 1.80
CA LEU A 36 -17.97 28.90 2.29
C LEU A 36 -17.66 27.58 3.00
N PHE A 37 -16.43 27.06 2.90
CA PHE A 37 -16.02 25.77 3.46
C PHE A 37 -14.93 25.94 4.53
N ARG A 38 -14.89 24.98 5.47
CA ARG A 38 -13.78 24.85 6.42
C ARG A 38 -12.71 23.94 5.83
N SER A 39 -11.47 24.41 5.76
CA SER A 39 -10.35 23.62 5.25
C SER A 39 -9.88 22.57 6.26
N CYS A 40 -9.61 21.35 5.78
CA CYS A 40 -8.95 20.29 6.54
C CYS A 40 -7.77 19.75 5.72
N ALA A 41 -6.56 19.83 6.27
CA ALA A 41 -5.35 19.39 5.58
C ALA A 41 -5.07 17.91 5.84
N MET A 42 -5.05 17.10 4.78
CA MET A 42 -4.81 15.66 4.84
C MET A 42 -3.44 15.32 4.21
N ILE A 43 -2.35 15.74 4.87
CA ILE A 43 -0.99 15.73 4.27
C ILE A 43 -0.34 14.34 4.32
N ARG A 44 -0.32 13.67 5.48
CA ARG A 44 0.35 12.38 5.66
C ARG A 44 -0.41 11.52 6.65
N PRO A 45 -0.93 10.34 6.25
CA PRO A 45 -1.48 9.39 7.20
C PRO A 45 -0.36 8.71 8.00
N ASP A 46 -0.63 8.34 9.25
CA ASP A 46 0.24 7.44 9.99
C ASP A 46 0.01 6.00 9.52
N LEU A 47 1.03 5.42 8.88
CA LEU A 47 0.94 4.08 8.29
C LEU A 47 1.00 2.97 9.34
N LYS A 48 1.63 3.18 10.51
CA LYS A 48 1.80 2.11 11.51
C LYS A 48 0.47 1.55 12.02
N PRO A 49 -0.46 2.37 12.56
CA PRO A 49 -1.75 1.87 13.03
C PRO A 49 -2.63 1.36 11.89
N ILE A 50 -2.50 1.92 10.67
CA ILE A 50 -3.23 1.43 9.50
C ILE A 50 -2.76 0.02 9.14
N CYS A 51 -1.44 -0.20 9.03
CA CYS A 51 -0.86 -1.50 8.75
C CYS A 51 -1.21 -2.53 9.83
N GLU A 52 -1.12 -2.15 11.10
CA GLU A 52 -1.48 -3.01 12.24
C GLU A 52 -2.93 -3.46 12.16
N ASN A 53 -3.89 -2.54 11.99
CA ASN A 53 -5.31 -2.87 11.89
C ASN A 53 -5.65 -3.71 10.65
N MET A 54 -5.01 -3.43 9.52
CA MET A 54 -5.20 -4.21 8.30
C MET A 54 -4.66 -5.64 8.46
N LEU A 55 -3.47 -5.82 9.03
CA LEU A 55 -2.91 -7.15 9.30
C LEU A 55 -3.79 -7.93 10.29
N MET A 56 -4.26 -7.30 11.37
CA MET A 56 -5.21 -7.93 12.29
C MET A 56 -6.48 -8.39 11.57
N SER A 57 -7.04 -7.55 10.68
CA SER A 57 -8.24 -7.87 9.90
C SER A 57 -8.02 -9.04 8.92
N GLU A 58 -6.78 -9.27 8.50
CA GLU A 58 -6.39 -10.39 7.62
C GLU A 58 -6.04 -11.68 8.42
N GLY A 59 -6.14 -11.65 9.75
CA GLY A 59 -5.94 -12.81 10.62
C GLY A 59 -4.53 -12.96 11.22
N PHE A 60 -3.71 -11.91 11.16
CA PHE A 60 -2.39 -11.91 11.79
C PHE A 60 -2.49 -11.64 13.30
N GLN A 61 -1.91 -12.51 14.12
CA GLN A 61 -1.87 -12.38 15.58
C GLN A 61 -0.74 -11.46 16.05
N THR A 62 0.39 -11.45 15.34
CA THR A 62 1.57 -10.61 15.66
C THR A 62 1.60 -9.29 14.86
N ALA A 63 0.43 -8.82 14.44
CA ALA A 63 0.23 -7.67 13.55
C ALA A 63 1.00 -6.40 13.96
N ARG A 64 1.09 -6.11 15.26
CA ARG A 64 1.81 -4.93 15.76
C ARG A 64 3.30 -4.95 15.39
N THR A 65 3.99 -6.04 15.71
CA THR A 65 5.42 -6.20 15.42
C THR A 65 5.67 -6.20 13.91
N LEU A 66 4.80 -6.87 13.17
CA LEU A 66 4.86 -6.96 11.72
C LEU A 66 4.62 -5.61 11.02
N ALA A 67 3.68 -4.80 11.53
CA ALA A 67 3.43 -3.45 11.03
C ALA A 67 4.65 -2.53 11.19
N ILE A 68 5.38 -2.66 12.30
CA ILE A 68 6.63 -1.91 12.50
C ILE A 68 7.65 -2.32 11.42
N LYS A 69 7.89 -3.62 11.22
CA LYS A 69 8.80 -4.10 10.17
C LYS A 69 8.39 -3.61 8.78
N PHE A 70 7.11 -3.70 8.44
CA PHE A 70 6.56 -3.25 7.16
C PHE A 70 6.82 -1.76 6.92
N VAL A 71 6.43 -0.91 7.87
CA VAL A 71 6.56 0.55 7.71
C VAL A 71 8.03 0.96 7.68
N THR A 72 8.88 0.35 8.51
CA THR A 72 10.32 0.59 8.49
C THR A 72 10.93 0.20 7.14
N LEU A 73 10.56 -0.94 6.56
CA LEU A 73 11.05 -1.33 5.22
C LEU A 73 10.69 -0.30 4.16
N TYR A 74 9.43 0.15 4.13
CA TYR A 74 8.95 1.14 3.15
C TYR A 74 9.63 2.49 3.33
N GLN A 75 9.83 2.92 4.58
CA GLN A 75 10.57 4.14 4.89
C GLN A 75 12.02 4.04 4.40
N LEU A 76 12.76 3.01 4.81
CA LEU A 76 14.16 2.81 4.40
C LEU A 76 14.30 2.64 2.89
N SER A 77 13.36 1.96 2.23
CA SER A 77 13.37 1.82 0.78
C SER A 77 13.18 3.17 0.07
N SER A 78 12.36 4.07 0.63
CA SER A 78 12.19 5.42 0.07
C SER A 78 13.41 6.34 0.28
N GLU A 79 14.22 6.07 1.30
CA GLU A 79 15.39 6.87 1.69
C GLU A 79 16.69 6.37 1.04
N LEU A 80 16.83 5.05 0.85
CA LEU A 80 18.10 4.41 0.45
C LEU A 80 18.13 3.95 -1.01
N LEU A 81 16.98 3.68 -1.62
CA LEU A 81 16.93 3.30 -3.03
C LEU A 81 17.03 4.53 -3.94
N SER A 82 17.43 4.32 -5.18
CA SER A 82 17.51 5.40 -6.17
C SER A 82 16.14 6.07 -6.39
N LYS A 83 16.15 7.35 -6.81
CA LYS A 83 14.90 8.05 -7.15
C LYS A 83 14.37 7.56 -8.49
N GLN A 84 13.24 6.87 -8.47
CA GLN A 84 12.55 6.38 -9.66
C GLN A 84 11.13 6.94 -9.74
N PHE A 85 10.68 7.31 -10.95
CA PHE A 85 9.33 7.87 -11.17
C PHE A 85 8.21 6.87 -10.86
N HIS A 86 8.47 5.57 -11.02
CA HIS A 86 7.48 4.51 -10.81
C HIS A 86 7.42 3.97 -9.39
N TYR A 87 8.30 4.42 -8.49
CA TYR A 87 8.23 4.01 -7.09
C TYR A 87 7.02 4.62 -6.38
N ASP A 88 6.22 3.75 -5.76
CA ASP A 88 5.07 4.12 -4.93
C ASP A 88 5.22 3.46 -3.55
N TRP A 89 5.64 4.26 -2.57
CA TRP A 89 5.72 3.87 -1.16
C TRP A 89 4.50 4.37 -0.36
N GLY A 90 3.48 4.90 -1.05
CA GLY A 90 2.30 5.49 -0.45
C GLY A 90 1.25 4.47 -0.03
N LEU A 91 0.18 4.96 0.62
CA LEU A 91 -0.88 4.13 1.21
C LEU A 91 -1.55 3.18 0.20
N ARG A 92 -1.58 3.52 -1.09
CA ARG A 92 -2.14 2.65 -2.14
C ARG A 92 -1.30 1.37 -2.31
N ALA A 93 0.02 1.51 -2.41
CA ALA A 93 0.93 0.39 -2.48
C ALA A 93 0.87 -0.46 -1.20
N VAL A 94 0.86 0.20 -0.04
CA VAL A 94 0.71 -0.46 1.28
C VAL A 94 -0.52 -1.35 1.33
N LYS A 95 -1.71 -0.81 1.01
CA LYS A 95 -2.97 -1.57 1.02
C LYS A 95 -2.91 -2.79 0.09
N SER A 96 -2.25 -2.65 -1.05
CA SER A 96 -2.14 -3.71 -2.05
C SER A 96 -1.30 -4.87 -1.54
N VAL A 97 -0.15 -4.60 -0.91
CA VAL A 97 0.70 -5.64 -0.32
C VAL A 97 0.03 -6.33 0.85
N LEU A 98 -0.59 -5.58 1.76
CA LEU A 98 -1.25 -6.16 2.95
C LEU A 98 -2.40 -7.10 2.55
N ARG A 99 -3.15 -6.76 1.50
CA ARG A 99 -4.18 -7.66 0.95
C ARG A 99 -3.57 -8.96 0.40
N VAL A 100 -2.42 -8.88 -0.27
CA VAL A 100 -1.69 -10.07 -0.76
C VAL A 100 -1.17 -10.91 0.41
N ALA A 101 -0.61 -10.29 1.44
CA ALA A 101 -0.17 -10.98 2.64
C ALA A 101 -1.33 -11.73 3.33
N GLY A 102 -2.52 -11.13 3.40
CA GLY A 102 -3.72 -11.78 3.91
C GLY A 102 -4.20 -12.97 3.07
N MET A 103 -4.15 -12.86 1.74
CA MET A 103 -4.42 -14.00 0.86
C MET A 103 -3.44 -15.15 1.09
N LEU A 104 -2.14 -14.86 1.24
CA LEU A 104 -1.12 -15.85 1.53
C LEU A 104 -1.32 -16.49 2.91
N LYS A 105 -1.68 -15.69 3.93
CA LYS A 105 -1.95 -16.22 5.28
C LYS A 105 -3.12 -17.21 5.29
N ARG A 106 -4.19 -16.93 4.53
CA ARG A 106 -5.32 -17.87 4.38
C ARG A 106 -4.95 -19.13 3.61
N ALA A 107 -4.11 -19.01 2.59
CA ALA A 107 -3.67 -20.14 1.79
C ALA A 107 -2.68 -21.05 2.53
N GLU A 108 -1.90 -20.49 3.46
CA GLU A 108 -0.84 -21.17 4.20
C GLU A 108 -0.95 -20.87 5.71
N PRO A 109 -2.01 -21.37 6.39
CA PRO A 109 -2.33 -20.99 7.78
C PRO A 109 -1.26 -21.39 8.79
N ASP A 110 -0.57 -22.52 8.56
CA ASP A 110 0.45 -23.06 9.47
C ASP A 110 1.83 -22.42 9.30
N VAL A 111 2.02 -21.57 8.28
CA VAL A 111 3.27 -20.85 8.06
C VAL A 111 3.35 -19.66 9.02
N GLU A 112 4.54 -19.48 9.61
CA GLU A 112 4.84 -18.36 10.49
C GLU A 112 4.57 -17.02 9.80
N GLU A 113 3.96 -16.10 10.53
CA GLU A 113 3.47 -14.84 9.99
C GLU A 113 4.59 -13.95 9.43
N ASP A 114 5.76 -13.96 10.06
CA ASP A 114 6.97 -13.29 9.56
C ASP A 114 7.35 -13.80 8.16
N LYS A 115 7.30 -15.13 7.93
CA LYS A 115 7.62 -15.73 6.63
C LYS A 115 6.60 -15.32 5.57
N VAL A 116 5.32 -15.30 5.93
CA VAL A 116 4.23 -14.89 5.04
C VAL A 116 4.41 -13.42 4.63
N LEU A 117 4.64 -12.53 5.59
CA LEU A 117 4.79 -11.11 5.31
C LEU A 117 6.06 -10.80 4.53
N MET A 118 7.20 -11.41 4.90
CA MET A 118 8.46 -11.28 4.18
C MET A 118 8.30 -11.69 2.72
N ARG A 119 7.64 -12.84 2.47
CA ARG A 119 7.36 -13.31 1.10
C ARG A 119 6.51 -12.32 0.32
N ALA A 120 5.41 -11.84 0.91
CA ALA A 120 4.54 -10.85 0.28
C ALA A 120 5.29 -9.56 -0.08
N LEU A 121 6.10 -9.05 0.85
CA LEU A 121 6.91 -7.85 0.67
C LEU A 121 7.95 -8.02 -0.43
N ARG A 122 8.70 -9.12 -0.41
CA ARG A 122 9.74 -9.40 -1.40
C ARG A 122 9.10 -9.58 -2.78
N ASP A 123 8.22 -10.56 -2.92
CA ASP A 123 7.72 -11.00 -4.23
C ASP A 123 6.87 -9.93 -4.92
N PHE A 124 6.15 -9.08 -4.16
CA PHE A 124 5.38 -7.98 -4.73
C PHE A 124 6.22 -6.80 -5.20
N ASN A 125 7.34 -6.52 -4.53
CA ASN A 125 8.16 -5.36 -4.80
C ASN A 125 9.31 -5.67 -5.76
N THR A 126 9.96 -6.83 -5.65
CA THR A 126 11.11 -7.21 -6.49
C THR A 126 10.92 -6.95 -7.99
N PRO A 127 9.77 -7.25 -8.62
CA PRO A 127 9.57 -6.97 -10.06
C PRO A 127 9.60 -5.47 -10.44
N LYS A 128 9.45 -4.58 -9.46
CA LYS A 128 9.43 -3.11 -9.65
C LYS A 128 10.76 -2.46 -9.32
N ILE A 129 11.66 -3.18 -8.64
CA ILE A 129 12.97 -2.69 -8.23
C ILE A 129 13.96 -2.88 -9.39
N PRO A 130 14.61 -1.81 -9.89
CA PRO A 130 15.67 -1.91 -10.88
C PRO A 130 16.85 -2.73 -10.36
N HIS A 131 17.59 -3.34 -11.28
CA HIS A 131 18.71 -4.23 -10.96
C HIS A 131 19.72 -3.64 -9.96
N ASN A 132 20.06 -2.35 -10.10
CA ASN A 132 21.02 -1.66 -9.23
C ASN A 132 20.53 -1.50 -7.78
N ASP A 133 19.21 -1.39 -7.58
CA ASP A 133 18.58 -1.21 -6.26
C ASP A 133 18.23 -2.56 -5.60
N THR A 134 18.12 -3.64 -6.39
CA THR A 134 17.72 -4.97 -5.90
C THR A 134 18.60 -5.50 -4.76
N PRO A 135 19.95 -5.43 -4.81
CA PRO A 135 20.79 -5.90 -3.70
C PRO A 135 20.53 -5.13 -2.40
N ILE A 136 20.30 -3.82 -2.51
CA ILE A 136 20.01 -2.96 -1.36
C ILE A 136 18.65 -3.35 -0.76
N PHE A 137 17.63 -3.46 -1.60
CA PHE A 137 16.28 -3.84 -1.17
C PHE A 137 16.25 -5.22 -0.48
N LEU A 138 16.90 -6.23 -1.06
CA LEU A 138 16.95 -7.57 -0.47
C LEU A 138 17.71 -7.59 0.85
N ARG A 139 18.76 -6.77 0.99
CA ARG A 139 19.48 -6.62 2.26
C ARG A 139 18.61 -5.98 3.33
N LEU A 140 17.85 -4.93 3.00
CA LEU A 140 16.89 -4.33 3.94
C LEU A 140 15.84 -5.33 4.43
N ILE A 141 15.38 -6.23 3.55
CA ILE A 141 14.48 -7.33 3.96
C ILE A 141 15.20 -8.27 4.93
N ALA A 142 16.41 -8.71 4.61
CA ALA A 142 17.17 -9.63 5.47
C ALA A 142 17.44 -9.03 6.86
N ASP A 143 17.77 -7.73 6.93
CA ASP A 143 18.03 -7.02 8.18
C ASP A 143 16.77 -6.87 9.06
N LEU A 144 15.58 -6.75 8.46
CA LEU A 144 14.30 -6.64 9.19
C LEU A 144 13.67 -8.00 9.56
N PHE A 145 14.01 -9.05 8.82
CA PHE A 145 13.51 -10.41 8.99
C PHE A 145 14.66 -11.39 9.27
N ILE A 146 15.46 -11.09 10.30
CA ILE A 146 16.65 -11.87 10.68
C ILE A 146 16.26 -13.33 10.97
N GLY A 147 17.00 -14.28 10.38
CA GLY A 147 16.79 -15.72 10.58
C GLY A 147 15.57 -16.29 9.85
N VAL A 148 14.88 -15.48 9.04
CA VAL A 148 13.71 -15.90 8.28
C VAL A 148 14.14 -16.25 6.85
N GLU A 149 14.30 -17.54 6.57
CA GLU A 149 14.53 -18.01 5.21
C GLU A 149 13.21 -18.45 4.57
N VAL A 150 12.91 -17.86 3.41
CA VAL A 150 11.71 -18.20 2.64
C VAL A 150 12.08 -18.38 1.18
N ALA A 151 11.98 -19.60 0.66
CA ALA A 151 12.13 -19.84 -0.76
C ALA A 151 11.03 -19.10 -1.56
N PRO A 152 11.34 -18.57 -2.76
CA PRO A 152 10.32 -18.11 -3.69
C PRO A 152 9.35 -19.25 -4.03
N LYS A 153 8.05 -18.93 -4.13
CA LYS A 153 7.05 -19.94 -4.51
C LYS A 153 7.11 -20.17 -6.01
N VAL A 154 7.59 -21.32 -6.44
CA VAL A 154 7.69 -21.71 -7.85
C VAL A 154 6.44 -22.48 -8.25
N ASN A 155 5.73 -22.02 -9.28
CA ASN A 155 4.62 -22.78 -9.86
C ASN A 155 5.20 -23.84 -10.82
N VAL A 156 5.35 -25.07 -10.32
CA VAL A 156 5.96 -26.19 -11.05
C VAL A 156 5.17 -26.51 -12.33
N THR A 157 3.85 -26.55 -12.24
CA THR A 157 2.95 -26.77 -13.39
C THR A 157 3.13 -25.74 -14.52
N LEU A 158 3.33 -24.47 -14.20
CA LEU A 158 3.61 -23.45 -15.21
C LEU A 158 5.02 -23.60 -15.80
N ARG A 159 6.01 -23.95 -14.97
CA ARG A 159 7.38 -24.17 -15.41
C ARG A 159 7.48 -25.34 -16.38
N GLU A 160 6.79 -26.44 -16.08
CA GLU A 160 6.70 -27.62 -16.95
C GLU A 160 5.99 -27.31 -18.26
N LYS A 161 4.88 -26.56 -18.23
CA LYS A 161 4.18 -26.12 -19.45
C LYS A 161 5.00 -25.17 -20.31
N SER A 162 5.82 -24.31 -19.70
CA SER A 162 6.75 -23.45 -20.46
C SER A 162 7.93 -24.23 -21.04
N ALA A 163 8.36 -25.31 -20.38
CA ALA A 163 9.46 -26.15 -20.82
C ALA A 163 9.04 -27.15 -21.92
N GLY A 164 7.78 -27.57 -21.94
CA GLY A 164 7.20 -28.45 -22.96
C GLY A 164 6.61 -27.75 -24.18
N ALA A 165 6.80 -26.43 -24.34
CA ALA A 165 6.30 -25.64 -25.47
C ALA A 165 7.32 -25.50 -26.62
N HIS A 166 8.24 -26.45 -26.76
CA HIS A 166 9.16 -26.57 -27.89
C HIS A 166 8.88 -27.84 -28.68
#